data_AF-A0A0F6RJF6-F1
#
_entry.id   AF-A0A0F6RJF6-F1
#
_cell.length_a   1.000
_cell.length_b   1.000
_cell.length_c   1.000
_cell.angle_alpha   90.00
_cell.angle_beta   90.00
_cell.angle_gamma   90.00
#
_symmetry.space_group_name_H-M   'P 1'
#
loop_
_entity.id
_entity.type
_entity.pdbx_description
1 polymer ?
#
loop_
_entity_poly.entity_id
_entity_poly.type
_entity_poly.pdbx_seq_one_letter_code
_entity_poly.pdbx_strand_id
1 'polypeptide(L)' 'MAKTPRIPIPIEVRKYVYQRDNYQCQSCGKPENFTQLSIDHIIPLALGGSNDIAVCTCMRYNRRGQ' A
#
# COMPACT_ATOMS: atom_id res chain seq x y z
N MET A 1 23.08 10.26 6.76
CA MET A 1 22.40 9.27 5.90
C MET A 1 21.35 10.01 5.10
N ALA A 2 21.43 10.00 3.77
CA ALA A 2 20.42 10.64 2.94
C ALA A 2 19.10 9.87 3.09
N LYS A 3 18.02 10.55 3.49
CA LYS A 3 16.69 9.94 3.58
C LYS A 3 16.22 9.63 2.16
N THR A 4 15.76 8.40 1.90
CA THR A 4 15.18 8.04 0.61
C THR A 4 14.00 8.99 0.31
N PRO A 5 14.01 9.71 -0.83
CA PRO A 5 12.93 10.62 -1.16
C PRO A 5 11.64 9.83 -1.33
N ARG A 6 10.56 10.33 -0.74
CA ARG A 6 9.22 9.76 -0.92
C ARG A 6 8.74 10.07 -2.32
N ILE A 7 8.79 9.08 -3.20
CA ILE A 7 8.15 9.18 -4.51
C ILE A 7 6.69 8.76 -4.40
N PRO A 8 5.77 9.44 -5.10
CA PRO A 8 4.42 8.95 -5.24
C PRO A 8 4.45 7.62 -6.00
N ILE A 9 3.71 6.63 -5.50
CA ILE A 9 3.60 5.32 -6.16
C ILE A 9 2.99 5.54 -7.56
N PRO A 10 3.67 5.14 -8.64
CA PRO A 10 3.17 5.31 -10.00
C PRO A 10 1.79 4.69 -10.18
N ILE A 11 0.98 5.27 -11.07
CA ILE A 11 -0.38 4.79 -11.31
C ILE A 11 -0.40 3.36 -11.86
N GLU A 12 0.62 2.97 -12.62
CA GLU A 12 0.80 1.61 -13.14
C GLU A 12 1.02 0.60 -12.02
N VAL A 13 1.90 0.93 -11.06
CA VAL A 13 2.14 0.11 -9.87
C VAL A 13 0.87 0.01 -9.03
N ARG A 14 0.11 1.11 -8.87
CA ARG A 14 -1.17 1.07 -8.17
C ARG A 14 -2.17 0.12 -8.82
N LYS A 15 -2.32 0.17 -10.15
CA LYS A 15 -3.20 -0.74 -10.90
C LYS A 15 -2.74 -2.19 -10.77
N TYR A 16 -1.44 -2.44 -10.89
CA TYR A 16 -0.86 -3.77 -10.73
C TYR A 16 -1.15 -4.34 -9.34
N VAL A 17 -0.94 -3.56 -8.27
CA VAL A 17 -1.20 -3.98 -6.90
C VAL A 17 -2.69 -4.28 -6.67
N TYR A 18 -3.59 -3.44 -7.18
CA TYR A 18 -5.03 -3.72 -7.09
C TYR A 18 -5.42 -4.99 -7.83
N GLN A 19 -4.90 -5.22 -9.04
CA GLN A 19 -5.18 -6.43 -9.81
C GLN A 19 -4.60 -7.68 -9.14
N ARG A 20 -3.34 -7.61 -8.66
CA ARG A 20 -2.68 -8.68 -7.90
C ARG A 20 -3.50 -9.08 -6.68
N ASP A 21 -3.99 -8.09 -5.94
CA ASP A 21 -4.74 -8.28 -4.70
C ASP A 21 -6.25 -8.47 -4.95
N ASN A 22 -6.67 -8.71 -6.21
CA ASN A 22 -8.07 -8.90 -6.63
C ASN A 22 -9.04 -7.84 -6.09
N TYR A 23 -8.58 -6.59 -6.02
CA TYR A 23 -9.32 -5.46 -5.46
C TYR A 23 -9.86 -5.75 -4.05
N GLN A 24 -9.05 -6.46 -3.25
CA GLN A 24 -9.36 -6.83 -1.88
C GLN A 24 -8.22 -6.41 -0.95
N CYS A 25 -8.58 -6.15 0.30
CA CYS A 25 -7.61 -5.85 1.35
C CYS A 25 -6.82 -7.10 1.73
N GLN A 26 -5.49 -7.07 1.64
CA GLN A 26 -4.62 -8.19 2.05
C GLN A 26 -4.76 -8.55 3.55
N SER A 27 -5.11 -7.58 4.40
CA SER A 27 -5.23 -7.82 5.85
C SER A 27 -6.60 -8.32 6.30
N CYS A 28 -7.67 -8.06 5.55
CA CYS A 28 -9.03 -8.40 5.99
C CYS A 28 -9.91 -9.08 4.95
N GLY A 29 -9.42 -9.26 3.72
CA GLY A 29 -10.12 -9.90 2.61
C GLY A 29 -11.32 -9.13 2.08
N LYS A 30 -11.63 -7.94 2.60
CA LYS A 30 -12.80 -7.17 2.16
C LYS A 30 -12.54 -6.56 0.77
N PRO A 31 -13.50 -6.67 -0.16
CA PRO A 31 -13.39 -6.02 -1.46
C PRO A 31 -13.52 -4.50 -1.36
N GLU A 32 -13.07 -3.79 -2.40
CA GLU A 32 -13.21 -2.33 -2.52
C GLU A 32 -14.65 -1.83 -2.33
N ASN A 33 -15.64 -2.64 -2.71
CA ASN A 33 -17.07 -2.35 -2.56
C ASN A 33 -17.50 -2.19 -1.09
N PHE A 34 -16.80 -2.85 -0.15
CA PHE A 34 -17.12 -2.82 1.28
C PHE A 34 -16.17 -1.93 2.08
N THR A 35 -15.04 -1.53 1.50
CA THR A 35 -14.03 -0.75 2.21
C THR A 35 -13.13 0.01 1.26
N GLN A 36 -12.79 1.25 1.62
CA GLN A 36 -11.86 2.04 0.82
C GLN A 36 -10.45 1.47 0.92
N LEU A 37 -9.96 0.94 -0.20
CA LEU A 37 -8.60 0.42 -0.33
C LEU A 37 -7.59 1.55 -0.51
N SER A 38 -6.39 1.32 -0.02
CA SER A 38 -5.26 2.24 -0.08
C SER A 38 -4.00 1.43 -0.34
N ILE A 39 -3.09 2.03 -1.10
CA ILE A 39 -1.82 1.40 -1.44
C ILE A 39 -0.72 2.20 -0.77
N ASP A 40 0.00 1.53 0.12
CA ASP A 40 1.06 2.11 0.93
C ASP A 40 2.33 1.25 0.86
N HIS A 41 3.46 1.85 1.24
CA HIS A 41 4.74 1.15 1.32
C HIS A 41 4.71 0.14 2.48
N ILE A 42 5.24 -1.07 2.26
CA ILE A 42 5.27 -2.10 3.31
C ILE A 42 6.13 -1.65 4.49
N ILE A 43 7.28 -1.05 4.22
CA ILE A 43 8.15 -0.46 5.23
C ILE A 43 8.12 1.05 5.00
N PRO A 44 7.78 1.85 6.01
CA PRO A 44 7.89 3.30 5.91
C PRO A 44 9.30 3.71 5.48
N LEU A 45 9.41 4.66 4.56
CA LEU A 45 10.71 5.22 4.15
C LEU A 45 11.51 5.79 5.34
N ALA A 46 10.81 6.26 6.37
CA ALA A 46 11.40 6.73 7.62
C ALA A 46 12.12 5.62 8.40
N LEU A 47 11.73 4.36 8.20
CA LEU A 47 12.32 3.17 8.82
C LEU A 47 13.30 2.45 7.85
N GLY A 48 13.69 3.09 6.75
CA GLY A 48 14.59 2.50 5.76
C GLY A 48 13.89 1.62 4.73
N GLY A 49 12.57 1.76 4.57
CA GLY A 49 11.83 1.09 3.50
C GLY A 49 12.24 1.55 2.10
N SER A 50 11.82 0.75 1.12
CA SER A 50 12.05 1.01 -0.30
C SER A 50 10.75 1.41 -0.99
N ASN A 51 10.86 2.16 -2.10
CA ASN A 51 9.72 2.51 -2.94
C ASN A 51 9.23 1.32 -3.80
N ASP A 52 9.96 0.20 -3.79
CA ASP A 52 9.73 -0.95 -4.66
C ASP A 52 8.58 -1.86 -4.20
N ILE A 53 8.18 -1.79 -2.92
CA ILE A 53 7.22 -2.75 -2.35
C ILE A 53 6.00 -2.04 -1.76
N ALA A 54 4.85 -2.26 -2.41
CA ALA A 54 3.57 -1.69 -2.01
C ALA A 54 2.51 -2.78 -1.72
N VAL A 55 1.64 -2.51 -0.75
CA VAL A 55 0.57 -3.41 -0.30
C VAL A 55 -0.79 -2.72 -0.38
N CYS A 56 -1.82 -3.47 -0.82
CA CYS A 56 -3.21 -3.02 -0.78
C CYS A 56 -3.83 -3.32 0.59
N THR A 57 -4.09 -2.29 1.38
CA THR A 57 -4.80 -2.41 2.66
C THR A 57 -5.97 -1.44 2.72
N CYS A 58 -7.03 -1.81 3.43
CA CYS A 58 -8.13 -0.88 3.64
C CYS A 58 -7.77 0.18 4.67
N MET A 59 -8.46 1.34 4.66
CA MET A 59 -8.22 2.42 5.63
C MET A 59 -8.16 1.94 7.09
N ARG A 60 -8.92 0.90 7.43
CA ARG A 60 -8.98 0.35 8.79
C ARG A 60 -7.68 -0.31 9.23
N TYR A 61 -6.94 -0.91 8.30
CA TYR A 61 -5.64 -1.56 8.56
C TYR A 61 -4.47 -0.67 8.16
N ASN A 62 -4.64 0.20 7.17
CA ASN A 62 -3.66 1.21 6.82
C ASN A 62 -3.36 2.15 8.00
N ARG A 63 -4.40 2.60 8.71
CA ARG A 63 -4.25 3.47 9.90
C ARG A 63 -3.74 2.74 11.15
N ARG A 64 -3.66 1.41 11.12
CA ARG A 64 -3.20 0.63 12.28
C ARG A 64 -1.69 0.63 12.45
N GLY A 65 -0.95 1.26 11.54
CA GLY A 65 0.50 1.44 11.65
C GLY A 65 1.21 0.08 11.67
N GLN A 66 1.50 -0.45 10.49
CA GLN A 66 2.62 -1.39 10.37
C GLN A 66 3.93 -0.62 10.50
#